data_AF-A0A7W1QU66-F1
#
_entry.id   AF-A0A7W1QU66-F1
#
_cell.length_a   1.000
_cell.length_b   1.000
_cell.length_c   1.000
_cell.angle_alpha   90.00
_cell.angle_beta   90.00
_cell.angle_gamma   90.00
#
_symmetry.space_group_name_H-M   'P 1'
#
loop_
_entity.id
_entity.type
_entity.pdbx_description
1 polymer ?
#
loop_
_entity_poly.entity_id
_entity_poly.type
_entity_poly.pdbx_seq_one_letter_code
_entity_poly.pdbx_strand_id
1 'polypeptide(L)'
;MSSVPPALTFLLTVFAGWVNRHQVIVIEYLQAENSMLQERLRGRRLRFSDAERALLARKAKAVGRRALLELRTMVTPDTLLRWHRQFVATKWNFWHRRRPGRPAVMNAISALIVCMATENPSWGYTRIQGALANVGHRVGRGTVANVLMRNGIKPAPQRDKHSSWATFLKAHWEVLAAGDFLSVEVWTGKGLGDALPLVRDQPR
;
A
#
# COMPACT_ATOMS: atom_id res chain seq x y z
N MET A 1 32.23 21.61 -33.99
CA MET A 1 31.33 22.47 -33.18
C MET A 1 31.31 23.84 -33.84
N SER A 2 30.25 24.18 -34.57
CA SER A 2 30.14 25.45 -35.29
C SER A 2 30.01 26.61 -34.30
N SER A 3 30.97 27.54 -34.32
CA SER A 3 30.93 28.78 -33.55
C SER A 3 29.79 29.67 -34.01
N VAL A 4 28.96 30.14 -33.08
CA VAL A 4 27.91 31.12 -33.38
C VAL A 4 28.55 32.41 -33.93
N PRO A 5 28.00 33.03 -34.98
CA PRO A 5 28.54 34.26 -35.55
C PRO A 5 28.58 35.38 -34.50
N PRO A 6 29.65 36.19 -34.42
CA PRO A 6 29.80 37.23 -33.40
C PRO A 6 28.68 38.29 -33.46
N ALA A 7 28.17 38.58 -34.66
CA ALA A 7 27.02 39.47 -34.84
C ALA A 7 25.73 38.90 -34.22
N LEU A 8 25.52 37.58 -34.32
CA LEU A 8 24.36 36.92 -33.72
C LEU A 8 24.48 36.89 -32.20
N THR A 9 25.67 36.61 -31.66
CA THR A 9 25.94 36.70 -30.22
C THR A 9 25.67 38.11 -29.70
N PHE A 10 26.13 39.15 -30.40
CA PHE A 10 25.88 40.55 -30.03
C PHE A 10 24.38 40.88 -30.02
N LEU A 11 23.63 40.50 -31.06
CA LEU A 11 22.18 40.70 -31.12
C LEU A 11 21.45 39.97 -30.00
N LEU A 12 21.83 38.73 -29.70
CA LEU A 12 21.27 37.96 -28.59
C LEU A 12 21.57 38.62 -27.24
N THR A 13 22.78 39.14 -27.02
CA THR A 13 23.14 39.82 -25.78
C THR A 13 22.38 41.14 -25.61
N VAL A 14 22.23 41.92 -26.68
CA VAL A 14 21.44 43.17 -26.65
C VAL A 14 19.98 42.86 -26.38
N PHE A 15 19.41 41.86 -27.06
CA PHE A 15 18.03 41.43 -26.86
C PHE A 15 17.81 40.87 -25.45
N ALA A 16 18.68 39.99 -24.97
CA ALA A 16 18.63 39.45 -23.62
C ALA A 16 18.77 40.56 -22.56
N GLY A 17 19.66 41.53 -22.79
CA GLY A 17 19.82 42.70 -21.92
C GLY A 17 18.58 43.59 -21.90
N TRP A 18 17.93 43.80 -23.05
CA TRP A 18 16.68 44.55 -23.15
C TRP A 18 15.53 43.86 -22.43
N VAL A 19 15.32 42.56 -22.68
CA VAL A 19 14.30 41.76 -21.98
C VAL A 19 14.56 41.73 -20.47
N ASN A 20 15.82 41.54 -20.06
CA ASN A 20 16.20 41.51 -18.65
C ASN A 20 15.89 42.83 -17.94
N ARG A 21 16.12 43.99 -18.59
CA ARG A 21 15.77 45.30 -18.01
C ARG A 21 14.27 45.42 -17.74
N HIS A 22 13.43 45.00 -18.69
CA HIS A 22 11.98 45.04 -18.48
C HIS A 22 11.54 44.11 -17.34
N GLN A 23 12.13 42.91 -17.26
CA GLN A 23 11.85 41.96 -16.17
C GLN A 23 12.25 42.51 -14.79
N VAL A 24 13.40 43.20 -14.69
CA VAL A 24 13.83 43.83 -13.43
C VAL A 24 12.82 44.86 -12.95
N ILE A 25 12.35 45.75 -13.85
CA ILE A 25 11.36 46.79 -13.50
C ILE A 25 10.06 46.16 -12.97
N VAL A 26 9.58 45.10 -13.63
CA VAL A 26 8.36 44.39 -13.19
C VAL A 26 8.59 43.72 -11.83
N ILE A 27 9.76 43.12 -11.59
CA ILE A 27 10.09 42.51 -10.30
C ILE A 27 10.15 43.56 -9.19
N GLU A 28 10.80 44.71 -9.43
CA GLU A 28 10.88 45.81 -8.48
C GLU A 28 9.49 46.33 -8.11
N TYR A 29 8.63 46.55 -9.10
CA TYR A 29 7.23 46.94 -8.87
C TYR A 29 6.48 45.91 -8.00
N LEU A 30 6.55 44.62 -8.35
CA LEU A 30 5.88 43.57 -7.59
C LEU A 30 6.45 43.42 -6.18
N GLN A 31 7.75 43.67 -5.97
CA GLN A 31 8.35 43.67 -4.64
C GLN A 31 7.87 44.85 -3.79
N ALA A 32 7.71 46.03 -4.40
CA ALA A 32 7.14 47.19 -3.74
C ALA A 32 5.67 46.95 -3.36
N GLU A 33 4.85 46.45 -4.28
CA GLU A 33 3.45 46.10 -4.01
C GLU A 33 3.32 45.05 -2.91
N ASN A 34 4.10 43.96 -2.98
CA ASN A 34 4.12 42.93 -1.94
C ASN A 34 4.53 43.47 -0.57
N SER A 35 5.47 44.42 -0.52
CA SER A 35 5.89 45.07 0.73
C SER A 35 4.75 45.88 1.36
N MET A 36 4.02 46.65 0.55
CA MET A 36 2.84 47.40 1.00
C MET A 36 1.73 46.48 1.48
N LEU A 37 1.44 45.40 0.73
CA LEU A 37 0.43 44.41 1.12
C LEU A 37 0.81 43.72 2.43
N GLN A 38 2.08 43.32 2.59
CA GLN A 38 2.56 42.74 3.83
C GLN A 38 2.40 43.69 5.02
N GLU A 39 2.70 44.97 4.85
CA GLU A 39 2.51 45.98 5.90
C GLU A 39 1.06 46.13 6.31
N ARG A 40 0.12 46.16 5.35
CA ARG A 40 -1.31 46.20 5.64
C ARG A 40 -1.83 44.93 6.32
N LEU A 41 -1.18 43.80 6.06
CA LEU A 41 -1.55 42.51 6.63
C LEU A 41 -0.81 42.20 7.95
N ARG A 42 0.11 43.07 8.42
CA ARG A 42 0.81 42.89 9.70
C ARG A 42 -0.21 42.74 10.83
N GLY A 43 -0.11 41.63 11.58
CA GLY A 43 -1.02 41.29 12.68
C GLY A 43 -2.20 40.39 12.30
N ARG A 44 -2.46 40.13 11.02
CA ARG A 44 -3.49 39.17 10.59
C ARG A 44 -2.91 37.80 10.32
N ARG A 45 -3.59 36.75 10.79
CA ARG A 45 -3.19 35.35 10.52
C ARG A 45 -3.66 34.94 9.13
N LEU A 46 -2.74 34.88 8.16
CA LEU A 46 -3.03 34.42 6.80
C LEU A 46 -3.26 32.90 6.79
N ARG A 47 -4.40 32.48 6.24
CA ARG A 47 -4.71 31.07 5.99
C ARG A 47 -4.59 30.78 4.50
N PHE A 48 -3.58 30.00 4.14
CA PHE A 48 -3.40 29.53 2.76
C PHE A 48 -4.18 28.24 2.51
N SER A 49 -4.87 28.17 1.38
CA SER A 49 -5.46 26.92 0.85
C SER A 49 -4.36 25.96 0.40
N ASP A 50 -4.66 24.67 0.28
CA ASP A 50 -3.66 23.70 -0.16
C ASP A 50 -3.19 23.94 -1.60
N ALA A 51 -4.06 24.49 -2.47
CA ALA A 51 -3.68 24.88 -3.83
C ALA A 51 -2.69 26.06 -3.83
N GLU A 52 -2.90 27.06 -2.98
CA GLU A 52 -1.99 28.20 -2.82
C GLU A 52 -0.63 27.76 -2.27
N ARG A 53 -0.64 26.88 -1.25
CA ARG A 53 0.57 26.29 -0.69
C ARG A 53 1.35 25.52 -1.74
N ALA A 54 0.67 24.71 -2.57
CA ALA A 54 1.31 23.95 -3.64
C ALA A 54 1.93 24.86 -4.72
N LEU A 55 1.21 25.91 -5.12
CA LEU A 55 1.73 26.89 -6.09
C LEU A 55 2.97 27.60 -5.56
N LEU A 56 2.90 28.15 -4.35
CA LEU A 56 4.01 28.84 -3.69
C LEU A 56 5.20 27.90 -3.50
N ALA A 57 4.98 26.67 -3.03
CA ALA A 57 6.01 25.68 -2.82
C ALA A 57 6.74 25.30 -4.14
N ARG A 58 6.00 25.15 -5.24
CA ARG A 58 6.58 24.85 -6.57
C ARG A 58 7.43 26.00 -7.08
N LYS A 59 6.95 27.24 -6.96
CA LYS A 59 7.71 28.44 -7.36
C LYS A 59 8.94 28.65 -6.48
N ALA A 60 8.81 28.47 -5.16
CA ALA A 60 9.91 28.54 -4.21
C ALA A 60 11.02 27.53 -4.53
N LYS A 61 10.67 26.30 -4.93
CA LYS A 61 11.67 25.31 -5.33
C LYS A 61 12.44 25.73 -6.59
N ALA A 62 11.79 26.37 -7.56
CA ALA A 62 12.43 26.87 -8.77
C ALA A 62 13.40 28.04 -8.50
N VAL A 63 13.05 28.92 -7.57
CA VAL A 63 13.90 30.04 -7.13
C VAL A 63 15.12 29.53 -6.34
N GLY A 64 14.93 28.51 -5.50
CA GLY A 64 15.99 27.92 -4.69
C GLY A 64 16.21 28.63 -3.35
N ARG A 65 16.87 27.93 -2.42
CA ARG A 65 16.95 28.35 -1.00
C ARG A 65 17.69 29.67 -0.79
N ARG A 66 18.83 29.87 -1.48
CA ARG A 66 19.69 31.06 -1.28
C ARG A 66 18.96 32.34 -1.69
N ALA A 67 18.43 32.36 -2.91
CA ALA A 67 17.65 33.49 -3.40
C ALA A 67 16.39 33.75 -2.54
N LEU A 68 15.72 32.72 -2.01
CA LEU A 68 14.58 32.93 -1.11
C LEU A 68 14.94 33.61 0.22
N LEU A 69 16.18 33.50 0.70
CA LEU A 69 16.63 34.17 1.94
C LEU A 69 16.83 35.67 1.73
N GLU A 70 17.13 36.08 0.50
CA GLU A 70 17.30 37.49 0.11
C GLU A 70 15.96 38.18 -0.16
N LEU A 71 14.90 37.40 -0.41
CA LEU A 71 13.57 37.91 -0.72
C LEU A 71 12.73 38.14 0.55
N ARG A 72 11.99 39.24 0.57
CA ARG A 72 10.98 39.53 1.61
C ARG A 72 9.72 38.67 1.40
N THR A 73 9.77 37.41 1.84
CA THR A 73 8.66 36.45 1.66
C THR A 73 7.60 36.52 2.76
N MET A 74 6.32 36.34 2.41
CA MET A 74 5.21 36.24 3.38
C MET A 74 5.30 35.00 4.29
N VAL A 75 5.91 33.93 3.79
CA VAL A 75 6.06 32.64 4.47
C VAL A 75 7.54 32.31 4.52
N THR A 76 8.03 31.81 5.65
CA THR A 76 9.44 31.49 5.80
C THR A 76 9.93 30.51 4.72
N PRO A 77 11.13 30.70 4.14
CA PRO A 77 11.67 29.82 3.11
C PRO A 77 11.68 28.34 3.50
N ASP A 78 11.97 28.04 4.77
CA ASP A 78 11.92 26.68 5.32
C ASP A 78 10.52 26.05 5.24
N THR A 79 9.49 26.85 5.47
CA THR A 79 8.09 26.41 5.38
C THR A 79 7.70 26.13 3.94
N LEU A 80 8.07 26.98 3.00
CA LEU A 80 7.81 26.77 1.56
C LEU A 80 8.47 25.48 1.06
N LEU A 81 9.73 25.26 1.43
CA LEU A 81 10.47 24.04 1.05
C LEU A 81 9.96 22.78 1.78
N ARG A 82 9.44 22.93 3.00
CA ARG A 82 8.75 21.86 3.71
C ARG A 82 7.43 21.48 3.02
N TRP A 83 6.61 22.45 2.64
CA TRP A 83 5.39 22.20 1.85
C TRP A 83 5.73 21.47 0.54
N HIS A 84 6.77 21.91 -0.17
CA HIS A 84 7.23 21.23 -1.38
C HIS A 84 7.53 19.75 -1.12
N ARG A 85 8.33 19.45 -0.09
CA ARG A 85 8.67 18.06 0.30
C ARG A 85 7.42 17.25 0.65
N GLN A 86 6.47 17.85 1.37
CA GLN A 86 5.23 17.20 1.75
C GLN A 86 4.37 16.86 0.52
N PHE A 87 4.21 17.79 -0.43
CA PHE A 87 3.47 17.51 -1.67
C PHE A 87 4.13 16.43 -2.53
N VAL A 88 5.47 16.42 -2.60
CA VAL A 88 6.20 15.34 -3.26
C VAL A 88 5.94 14.01 -2.55
N ALA A 89 6.05 13.96 -1.23
CA ALA A 89 5.78 12.75 -0.45
C ALA A 89 4.33 12.27 -0.65
N THR A 90 3.34 13.17 -0.62
CA THR A 90 1.94 12.84 -0.86
C THR A 90 1.69 12.29 -2.26
N LYS A 91 2.39 12.80 -3.29
CA LYS A 91 2.32 12.23 -4.65
C LYS A 91 2.81 10.77 -4.68
N TRP A 92 3.85 10.47 -3.92
CA TRP A 92 4.46 9.13 -3.84
C TRP A 92 3.89 8.25 -2.71
N ASN A 93 2.91 8.77 -1.97
CA ASN A 93 2.20 8.04 -0.94
C ASN A 93 1.21 7.08 -1.63
N PHE A 94 1.68 5.88 -1.94
CA PHE A 94 0.90 4.78 -2.51
C PHE A 94 -0.11 4.15 -1.54
N TRP A 95 -0.59 4.89 -0.54
CA TRP A 95 -1.51 4.39 0.49
C TRP A 95 -2.79 3.84 -0.12
N HIS A 96 -3.31 4.49 -1.14
CA HIS A 96 -4.48 4.05 -1.92
C HIS A 96 -4.21 2.80 -2.80
N ARG A 97 -2.94 2.46 -3.04
CA ARG A 97 -2.54 1.25 -3.80
C ARG A 97 -2.19 0.07 -2.91
N ARG A 98 -2.27 0.23 -1.58
CA ARG A 98 -2.18 -0.90 -0.66
C ARG A 98 -3.43 -1.75 -0.82
N ARG A 99 -3.34 -2.75 -1.70
CA ARG A 99 -4.34 -3.81 -1.74
C ARG A 99 -4.27 -4.59 -0.43
N PRO A 100 -5.41 -5.01 0.14
CA PRO A 100 -5.40 -6.11 1.09
C PRO A 100 -4.60 -7.26 0.45
N GLY A 101 -3.76 -7.94 1.23
CA GLY A 101 -3.00 -9.08 0.74
C GLY A 101 -3.91 -10.22 0.22
N ARG A 102 -3.29 -11.37 -0.07
CA ARG A 102 -3.92 -12.55 -0.68
C ARG A 102 -5.35 -12.84 -0.17
N PRO A 103 -6.39 -12.85 -1.02
CA PRO A 103 -7.79 -12.99 -0.59
C PRO A 103 -8.28 -14.45 -0.42
N ALA A 104 -9.43 -14.55 0.25
CA ALA A 104 -10.41 -15.65 0.34
C ALA A 104 -9.99 -16.98 1.00
N VAL A 105 -8.87 -17.60 0.61
CA VAL A 105 -8.53 -18.95 1.10
C VAL A 105 -8.28 -18.96 2.62
N MET A 106 -7.62 -17.92 3.14
CA MET A 106 -7.41 -17.80 4.58
C MET A 106 -8.72 -17.59 5.34
N ASN A 107 -9.71 -16.90 4.77
CA ASN A 107 -10.98 -16.63 5.44
C ASN A 107 -11.84 -17.88 5.54
N ALA A 108 -11.96 -18.65 4.44
CA ALA A 108 -12.67 -19.92 4.44
C ALA A 108 -12.04 -20.93 5.42
N ILE A 109 -10.71 -21.05 5.40
CA ILE A 109 -9.98 -21.92 6.34
C ILE A 109 -10.10 -21.40 7.78
N SER A 110 -10.10 -20.08 8.00
CA SER A 110 -10.27 -19.51 9.35
C SER A 110 -11.67 -19.78 9.90
N ALA A 111 -12.70 -19.69 9.05
CA ALA A 111 -14.07 -20.03 9.42
C ALA A 111 -14.19 -21.52 9.78
N LEU A 112 -13.54 -22.40 8.99
CA LEU A 112 -13.49 -23.83 9.28
C LEU A 112 -12.77 -24.14 10.61
N ILE A 113 -11.65 -23.47 10.88
CA ILE A 113 -10.93 -23.58 12.17
C ILE A 113 -11.83 -23.18 13.35
N VAL A 114 -12.56 -22.07 13.22
CA VAL A 114 -13.47 -21.58 14.26
C VAL A 114 -14.61 -22.57 14.48
N CYS A 115 -15.27 -23.02 13.40
CA CYS A 115 -16.34 -24.02 13.43
C CYS A 115 -15.90 -25.32 14.12
N MET A 116 -14.76 -25.90 13.73
CA MET A 116 -14.21 -27.10 14.37
C MET A 116 -13.94 -26.91 15.86
N ALA A 117 -13.45 -25.75 16.28
CA ALA A 117 -13.17 -25.46 17.68
C ALA A 117 -14.43 -25.18 18.51
N THR A 118 -15.46 -24.55 17.93
CA THR A 118 -16.73 -24.29 18.61
C THR A 118 -17.57 -25.55 18.76
N GLU A 119 -17.59 -26.40 17.75
CA GLU A 119 -18.33 -27.67 17.78
C GLU A 119 -17.63 -28.74 18.60
N ASN A 120 -16.30 -28.65 18.75
CA ASN A 120 -15.52 -29.57 19.54
C ASN A 120 -14.65 -28.83 20.58
N PRO A 121 -15.25 -28.32 21.67
CA PRO A 121 -14.53 -27.54 22.68
C PRO A 121 -13.38 -28.29 23.37
N SER A 122 -13.34 -29.63 23.29
CA SER A 122 -12.26 -30.47 23.83
C SER A 122 -11.03 -30.58 22.90
N TRP A 123 -11.08 -30.01 21.69
CA TRP A 123 -10.03 -30.17 20.70
C TRP A 123 -8.91 -29.14 20.88
N GLY A 124 -7.70 -29.64 21.11
CA GLY A 124 -6.48 -28.82 21.09
C GLY A 124 -5.98 -28.52 19.67
N TYR A 125 -5.07 -27.55 19.56
CA TYR A 125 -4.53 -27.05 18.28
C TYR A 125 -3.99 -28.15 17.35
N THR A 126 -3.34 -29.17 17.91
CA THR A 126 -2.77 -30.29 17.14
C THR A 126 -3.85 -31.19 16.56
N ARG A 127 -4.97 -31.37 17.25
CA ARG A 127 -6.08 -32.20 16.76
C ARG A 127 -6.83 -31.49 15.63
N ILE A 128 -7.06 -30.19 15.77
CA ILE A 128 -7.65 -29.34 14.73
C ILE A 128 -6.75 -29.31 13.49
N GLN A 129 -5.43 -29.20 13.66
CA GLN A 129 -4.47 -29.29 12.56
C GLN A 129 -4.58 -30.63 11.80
N GLY A 130 -4.66 -31.75 12.52
CA GLY A 130 -4.83 -33.07 11.91
C GLY A 130 -6.15 -33.21 11.15
N ALA A 131 -7.24 -32.68 11.71
CA ALA A 131 -8.55 -32.66 11.05
C ALA A 131 -8.52 -31.83 9.75
N LEU A 132 -7.87 -30.67 9.76
CA LEU A 132 -7.68 -29.85 8.55
C LEU A 132 -6.86 -30.60 7.49
N ALA A 133 -5.82 -31.32 7.90
CA ALA A 133 -5.02 -32.13 6.97
C ALA A 133 -5.83 -33.24 6.31
N ASN A 134 -6.77 -33.86 7.04
CA ASN A 134 -7.69 -34.87 6.50
C ASN A 134 -8.68 -34.29 5.48
N VAL A 135 -9.04 -33.00 5.62
CA VAL A 135 -9.93 -32.27 4.70
C VAL A 135 -9.14 -31.63 3.53
N GLY A 136 -7.84 -31.92 3.42
CA GLY A 136 -6.99 -31.42 2.33
C GLY A 136 -6.35 -30.05 2.57
N HIS A 137 -6.50 -29.47 3.76
CA HIS A 137 -5.91 -28.18 4.12
C HIS A 137 -4.66 -28.34 4.99
N ARG A 138 -3.48 -28.11 4.41
CA ARG A 138 -2.22 -28.09 5.16
C ARG A 138 -2.00 -26.74 5.83
N VAL A 139 -2.31 -26.68 7.13
CA VAL A 139 -2.17 -25.48 7.97
C VAL A 139 -1.20 -25.76 9.12
N GLY A 140 -0.37 -24.78 9.50
CA GLY A 140 0.52 -24.91 10.67
C GLY A 140 -0.23 -24.72 11.99
N ARG A 141 0.21 -25.41 13.05
CA ARG A 141 -0.33 -25.26 14.42
C ARG A 141 -0.40 -23.80 14.90
N GLY A 142 0.60 -22.99 14.56
CA GLY A 142 0.64 -21.55 14.90
C GLY A 142 -0.44 -20.73 14.20
N THR A 143 -0.80 -21.09 12.96
CA THR A 143 -1.91 -20.45 12.24
C THR A 143 -3.25 -20.75 12.91
N VAL A 144 -3.47 -22.01 13.34
CA VAL A 144 -4.67 -22.40 14.10
C VAL A 144 -4.77 -21.61 15.40
N ALA A 145 -3.68 -21.52 16.18
CA ALA A 145 -3.65 -20.75 17.42
C ALA A 145 -3.94 -19.25 17.19
N ASN A 146 -3.34 -18.65 16.16
CA ASN A 146 -3.56 -17.25 15.82
C ASN A 146 -5.01 -16.96 15.38
N VAL A 147 -5.62 -17.87 14.61
CA VAL A 147 -7.02 -17.73 14.19
C VAL A 147 -7.95 -17.82 15.40
N LEU A 148 -7.75 -18.79 16.29
CA LEU A 148 -8.60 -18.94 17.48
C LEU A 148 -8.44 -17.75 18.43
N MET A 149 -7.22 -17.27 18.64
CA MET A 149 -6.96 -16.08 19.45
C MET A 149 -7.60 -14.82 18.87
N ARG A 150 -7.52 -14.61 17.55
CA ARG A 150 -8.18 -13.48 16.86
C ARG A 150 -9.71 -13.53 16.96
N ASN A 151 -10.29 -14.72 17.11
CA ASN A 151 -11.73 -14.94 17.29
C ASN A 151 -12.13 -15.11 18.77
N GLY A 152 -11.22 -14.85 19.73
CA GLY A 152 -11.52 -14.88 21.16
C GLY A 152 -11.72 -16.27 21.76
N ILE A 153 -11.40 -17.34 21.04
CA ILE A 153 -11.54 -18.72 21.53
C ILE A 153 -10.28 -19.09 22.32
N LYS A 154 -10.48 -19.32 23.63
CA LYS A 154 -9.39 -19.76 24.52
C LYS A 154 -9.00 -21.20 24.21
N PRO A 155 -7.72 -21.59 24.39
CA PRO A 155 -7.29 -22.98 24.25
C PRO A 155 -8.18 -23.90 25.07
N ALA A 156 -8.64 -24.98 24.43
CA ALA A 156 -9.43 -26.03 25.07
C ALA A 156 -8.77 -26.47 26.39
N PRO A 157 -9.42 -26.24 27.55
CA PRO A 157 -8.95 -26.77 28.81
C PRO A 157 -9.40 -28.23 28.93
N GLN A 158 -8.44 -29.08 29.24
CA GLN A 158 -8.59 -30.42 29.78
C GLN A 158 -9.17 -31.55 28.89
N ARG A 159 -8.30 -32.56 28.76
CA ARG A 159 -8.60 -33.98 28.56
C ARG A 159 -9.87 -34.41 29.31
N ASP A 160 -10.88 -34.84 28.58
CA ASP A 160 -11.53 -36.15 28.71
C ASP A 160 -12.86 -36.16 27.95
N LYS A 161 -13.16 -37.32 27.36
CA LYS A 161 -14.41 -37.74 26.68
C LYS A 161 -14.48 -37.46 25.17
N HIS A 162 -14.52 -38.58 24.45
CA HIS A 162 -14.61 -38.71 23.00
C HIS A 162 -15.92 -38.13 22.45
N SER A 163 -15.86 -37.27 21.43
CA SER A 163 -16.99 -37.04 20.52
C SER A 163 -17.04 -38.18 19.49
N SER A 164 -18.25 -38.63 19.14
CA SER A 164 -18.44 -39.76 18.22
C SER A 164 -18.25 -39.33 16.76
N TRP A 165 -17.68 -40.22 15.94
CA TRP A 165 -17.39 -40.02 14.51
C TRP A 165 -18.64 -39.59 13.71
N ALA A 166 -19.82 -40.06 14.10
CA ALA A 166 -21.08 -39.71 13.43
C ALA A 166 -21.43 -38.22 13.56
N THR A 167 -21.20 -37.63 14.74
CA THR A 167 -21.42 -36.19 14.98
C THR A 167 -20.47 -35.34 14.13
N PHE A 168 -19.25 -35.82 13.94
CA PHE A 168 -18.22 -35.14 13.13
C PHE A 168 -18.57 -35.09 11.63
N LEU A 169 -18.97 -36.21 11.02
CA LEU A 169 -19.35 -36.24 9.60
C LEU A 169 -20.60 -35.41 9.33
N LYS A 170 -21.60 -35.47 10.22
CA LYS A 170 -22.86 -34.76 10.03
C LYS A 170 -22.69 -33.23 10.04
N ALA A 171 -21.79 -32.71 10.88
CA ALA A 171 -21.54 -31.28 10.96
C ALA A 171 -20.71 -30.73 9.79
N HIS A 172 -19.87 -31.56 9.17
CA HIS A 172 -18.94 -31.15 8.11
C HIS A 172 -19.38 -31.59 6.71
N TRP A 173 -20.55 -32.24 6.59
CA TRP A 173 -21.06 -32.79 5.34
C TRP A 173 -21.24 -31.70 4.27
N GLU A 174 -21.75 -30.52 4.61
CA GLU A 174 -21.97 -29.45 3.62
C GLU A 174 -20.68 -28.85 3.05
N VAL A 175 -19.61 -28.80 3.86
CA VAL A 175 -18.30 -28.30 3.43
C VAL A 175 -17.55 -29.37 2.62
N LEU A 176 -17.68 -30.64 3.02
CA LEU A 176 -17.11 -31.77 2.29
C LEU A 176 -17.84 -32.02 0.97
N ALA A 177 -19.16 -31.84 0.92
CA ALA A 177 -19.96 -31.97 -0.29
C ALA A 177 -19.64 -30.88 -1.34
N ALA A 178 -19.02 -29.77 -0.93
CA ALA A 178 -18.52 -28.75 -1.85
C ALA A 178 -17.11 -29.06 -2.40
N GLY A 179 -16.40 -30.05 -1.84
CA GLY A 179 -15.14 -30.55 -2.35
C GLY A 179 -15.34 -31.88 -3.06
N ASP A 180 -15.41 -31.89 -4.39
CA ASP A 180 -15.51 -33.11 -5.18
C ASP A 180 -14.29 -34.04 -4.94
N PHE A 181 -14.43 -34.99 -4.02
CA PHE A 181 -13.53 -36.13 -3.88
C PHE A 181 -13.97 -37.25 -4.83
N LEU A 182 -13.72 -37.05 -6.12
CA LEU A 182 -13.78 -38.14 -7.10
C LEU A 182 -12.34 -38.46 -7.53
N SER A 183 -11.75 -39.46 -6.89
CA SER A 183 -10.65 -40.21 -7.51
C SER A 183 -11.25 -41.08 -8.60
N VAL A 184 -11.04 -40.70 -9.86
CA VAL A 184 -11.42 -41.53 -11.00
C VAL A 184 -10.43 -42.69 -11.08
N GLU A 185 -10.89 -43.90 -10.79
CA GLU A 185 -10.16 -45.13 -11.11
C GLU A 185 -10.11 -45.28 -12.65
N VAL A 186 -8.92 -45.15 -13.23
CA VAL A 186 -8.73 -45.35 -14.67
C VAL A 186 -8.27 -46.78 -14.90
N TRP A 187 -9.09 -47.55 -15.61
CA TRP A 187 -8.75 -48.90 -16.02
C TRP A 187 -7.61 -48.85 -17.04
N THR A 188 -6.42 -49.28 -16.65
CA THR A 188 -5.32 -49.58 -17.59
C THR A 188 -5.23 -51.08 -17.81
N GLY A 189 -4.73 -51.51 -18.97
CA GLY A 189 -4.71 -52.92 -19.41
C GLY A 189 -3.92 -53.92 -18.54
N LYS A 190 -3.52 -53.55 -17.32
CA LYS A 190 -2.89 -54.42 -16.31
C LYS A 190 -3.60 -54.42 -14.95
N GLY A 191 -4.76 -53.77 -14.80
CA GLY A 191 -5.54 -53.72 -13.56
C GLY A 191 -5.73 -52.30 -13.00
N LEU A 192 -6.54 -52.19 -11.94
CA LEU A 192 -6.95 -50.94 -11.29
C LEU A 192 -5.76 -50.29 -10.56
N GLY A 193 -5.47 -49.01 -10.80
CA GLY A 193 -4.38 -48.31 -10.11
C GLY A 193 -4.50 -46.78 -10.15
N ASP A 194 -4.03 -46.14 -9.07
CA ASP A 194 -4.10 -44.69 -8.82
C ASP A 194 -3.02 -43.92 -9.60
N ALA A 195 -3.42 -42.97 -10.45
CA ALA A 195 -2.49 -42.14 -11.23
C ALA A 195 -2.23 -40.77 -10.56
N LEU A 196 -0.99 -40.56 -10.09
CA LEU A 196 -0.48 -39.26 -9.64
C LEU A 196 0.33 -38.60 -10.79
N PRO A 197 -0.02 -37.40 -11.30
CA PRO A 197 0.79 -36.78 -12.34
C PRO A 197 1.93 -35.94 -11.73
N LEU A 198 3.15 -36.43 -11.96
CA LEU A 198 4.42 -35.76 -11.68
C LEU A 198 4.63 -34.56 -12.61
N VAL A 199 5.00 -33.43 -12.01
CA VAL A 199 5.51 -32.21 -12.66
C VAL A 199 6.85 -32.52 -13.37
N ARG A 200 7.01 -32.07 -14.62
CA ARG A 200 8.32 -31.94 -15.27
C ARG A 200 8.45 -30.60 -15.99
N ASP A 201 9.59 -29.97 -15.74
CA ASP A 201 10.18 -28.81 -16.40
C ASP A 201 10.25 -28.93 -17.94
N GLN A 202 10.20 -27.78 -18.62
CA GLN A 202 11.00 -27.52 -19.82
C GLN A 202 11.41 -26.04 -19.95
N PRO A 203 12.65 -25.75 -20.37
CA PRO A 203 13.05 -24.47 -20.93
C PRO A 203 13.14 -24.50 -22.47
N ARG A 204 12.86 -23.35 -23.10
CA ARG A 204 13.67 -22.72 -24.14
C ARG A 204 13.64 -21.21 -23.95
#